data_AF-A0A924BSW4-F1
#
_entry.id   AF-A0A924BSW4-F1
#
_cell.length_a   1.000
_cell.length_b   1.000
_cell.length_c   1.000
_cell.angle_alpha   90.00
_cell.angle_beta   90.00
_cell.angle_gamma   90.00
#
_symmetry.space_group_name_H-M   'P 1'
#
loop_
_entity.id
_entity.type
_entity.pdbx_description
1 polymer ?
#
loop_
_entity_poly.entity_id
_entity_poly.type
_entity_poly.pdbx_seq_one_letter_code
_entity_poly.pdbx_strand_id
1 'polypeptide(L)'
;FRPNVWNNVWGWGQEDFAYQLANAGYKTVLSNVTNLYLDLAYSKDPKEHGYYWGGFTNTKKVYEFIPLNIYQNASLDLLGNPLDLAGLANKVRLTAQGKENILGIQGQLWTENTKSAEMAEYLVFPRILAVAERAWAQDPAWAQVAESVKRNALLLQSWNEFANRIGQREMPRLDYLANGIGYRLPPPGIVIQNEMAFINAEFPGLVIHYTLDGTAPNAKSPVYTSPLAVKKGTVVKTITTSTNGRLSRLSTATAQ
;
A
#
# COMPACT_ATOMS: atom_id res chain seq x y z
N PHE A 1 18.51 -2.92 -26.28
CA PHE A 1 17.41 -3.69 -25.66
C PHE A 1 17.25 -3.23 -24.21
N ARG A 2 16.02 -2.95 -23.75
CA ARG A 2 15.72 -2.46 -22.40
C ARG A 2 14.64 -3.33 -21.76
N PRO A 3 14.99 -4.32 -20.92
CA PRO A 3 13.99 -5.18 -20.28
C PRO A 3 13.25 -4.45 -19.15
N ASN A 4 11.92 -4.57 -19.15
CA ASN A 4 11.07 -4.28 -17.99
C ASN A 4 10.84 -5.60 -17.26
N VAL A 5 11.47 -5.78 -16.09
CA VAL A 5 11.49 -7.07 -15.40
C VAL A 5 10.46 -7.05 -14.28
N TRP A 6 9.45 -7.90 -14.41
CA TRP A 6 8.31 -7.92 -13.51
C TRP A 6 8.39 -9.01 -12.44
N ASN A 7 9.11 -10.10 -12.71
CA ASN A 7 9.06 -11.29 -11.88
C ASN A 7 9.79 -11.07 -10.55
N ASN A 8 9.04 -11.09 -9.45
CA ASN A 8 9.60 -11.11 -8.09
C ASN A 8 8.63 -11.70 -7.04
N VAL A 9 7.76 -12.61 -7.45
CA VAL A 9 6.88 -13.29 -6.50
C VAL A 9 7.73 -14.21 -5.64
N TRP A 10 7.70 -13.99 -4.34
CA TRP A 10 8.48 -14.78 -3.40
C TRP A 10 8.04 -16.25 -3.40
N GLY A 11 9.01 -17.15 -3.59
CA GLY A 11 8.80 -18.59 -3.68
C GLY A 11 8.71 -19.11 -5.12
N TRP A 12 8.74 -18.25 -6.14
CA TRP A 12 8.70 -18.66 -7.55
C TRP A 12 10.11 -18.90 -8.14
N GLY A 13 11.16 -18.56 -7.40
CA GLY A 13 12.53 -18.95 -7.70
C GLY A 13 13.28 -18.05 -8.69
N GLN A 14 12.64 -17.02 -9.24
CA GLN A 14 13.27 -16.06 -10.16
C GLN A 14 13.18 -14.61 -9.64
N GLU A 15 13.13 -14.44 -8.32
CA GLU A 15 12.95 -13.13 -7.69
C GLU A 15 14.12 -12.18 -7.96
N ASP A 16 15.28 -12.73 -8.26
CA ASP A 16 16.54 -12.05 -8.53
C ASP A 16 16.80 -11.81 -10.02
N PHE A 17 15.87 -12.18 -10.92
CA PHE A 17 16.11 -12.17 -12.36
C PHE A 17 16.44 -10.76 -12.90
N ALA A 18 15.82 -9.72 -12.34
CA ALA A 18 16.16 -8.34 -12.68
C ALA A 18 17.62 -8.00 -12.36
N TYR A 19 18.14 -8.55 -11.25
CA TYR A 19 19.52 -8.32 -10.82
C TYR A 19 20.51 -9.12 -11.67
N GLN A 20 20.14 -10.33 -12.09
CA GLN A 20 20.93 -11.12 -13.03
C GLN A 20 21.14 -10.36 -14.34
N LEU A 21 20.06 -9.82 -14.93
CA LEU A 21 20.14 -9.04 -16.17
C LEU A 21 20.96 -7.75 -15.98
N ALA A 22 20.73 -7.02 -14.90
CA ALA A 22 21.49 -5.80 -14.62
C ALA A 22 22.99 -6.08 -14.44
N ASN A 23 23.35 -7.14 -13.70
CA ASN A 23 24.74 -7.57 -13.53
C ASN A 23 25.38 -8.05 -14.84
N ALA A 24 24.59 -8.58 -15.78
CA ALA A 24 25.05 -8.98 -17.11
C ALA A 24 25.16 -7.81 -18.11
N GLY A 25 24.92 -6.57 -17.68
CA GLY A 25 25.10 -5.38 -18.52
C GLY A 25 23.81 -4.81 -19.13
N TYR A 26 22.65 -5.45 -18.92
CA TYR A 26 21.40 -4.98 -19.50
C TYR A 26 20.84 -3.77 -18.74
N LYS A 27 20.54 -2.69 -19.47
CA LYS A 27 19.86 -1.51 -18.93
C LYS A 27 18.40 -1.86 -18.58
N THR A 28 18.15 -2.09 -17.30
CA THR A 28 16.97 -2.78 -16.77
C THR A 28 16.04 -1.79 -16.05
N VAL A 29 14.74 -1.90 -16.30
CA VAL A 29 13.70 -1.17 -15.55
C VAL A 29 13.01 -2.17 -14.62
N LEU A 30 12.94 -1.83 -13.34
CA LEU A 30 12.30 -2.65 -12.33
C LEU A 30 10.78 -2.46 -12.41
N SER A 31 10.07 -3.55 -12.65
CA SER A 31 8.60 -3.59 -12.79
C SER A 31 7.99 -4.64 -11.86
N ASN A 32 8.67 -4.93 -10.74
CA ASN A 32 8.34 -5.93 -9.72
C ASN A 32 6.84 -6.03 -9.41
N VAL A 33 6.21 -7.17 -9.71
CA VAL A 33 4.77 -7.41 -9.50
C VAL A 33 4.34 -7.21 -8.05
N THR A 34 5.14 -7.65 -7.08
CA THR A 34 4.73 -7.62 -5.66
C THR A 34 4.71 -6.22 -5.05
N ASN A 35 5.16 -5.19 -5.79
CA ASN A 35 5.19 -3.80 -5.33
C ASN A 35 4.67 -2.79 -6.37
N LEU A 36 4.75 -3.08 -7.66
CA LEU A 36 4.58 -2.08 -8.73
C LEU A 36 3.45 -2.41 -9.71
N TYR A 37 2.72 -3.50 -9.50
CA TYR A 37 1.50 -3.78 -10.26
C TYR A 37 0.30 -3.13 -9.56
N LEU A 38 -0.18 -2.04 -10.16
CA LEU A 38 -1.26 -1.18 -9.71
C LEU A 38 -2.62 -1.61 -10.27
N ASP A 39 -2.71 -2.76 -10.91
CA ASP A 39 -3.96 -3.49 -11.19
C ASP A 39 -4.28 -4.51 -10.09
N LEU A 40 -3.31 -4.85 -9.23
CA LEU A 40 -3.54 -5.77 -8.12
C LEU A 40 -4.38 -5.12 -7.02
N ALA A 41 -5.17 -5.91 -6.31
CA ALA A 41 -6.03 -5.45 -5.24
C ALA A 41 -5.24 -4.83 -4.08
N TYR A 42 -5.83 -3.82 -3.41
CA TYR A 42 -5.22 -3.17 -2.25
C TYR A 42 -5.19 -4.08 -1.01
N SER A 43 -6.17 -4.98 -0.86
CA SER A 43 -6.26 -5.87 0.31
C SER A 43 -6.96 -7.18 -0.03
N LYS A 44 -6.97 -8.10 0.95
CA LYS A 44 -7.61 -9.43 0.84
C LYS A 44 -9.15 -9.38 0.96
N ASP A 45 -9.76 -8.19 1.04
CA ASP A 45 -11.21 -8.05 1.11
C ASP A 45 -11.83 -8.45 -0.23
N PRO A 46 -12.80 -9.39 -0.27
CA PRO A 46 -13.41 -9.86 -1.53
C PRO A 46 -14.17 -8.78 -2.30
N LYS A 47 -14.43 -7.62 -1.67
CA LYS A 47 -15.04 -6.45 -2.31
C LYS A 47 -14.00 -5.47 -2.89
N GLU A 48 -12.69 -5.69 -2.68
CA GLU A 48 -11.67 -4.89 -3.37
C GLU A 48 -11.61 -5.22 -4.86
N HIS A 49 -11.33 -4.19 -5.65
CA HIS A 49 -11.08 -4.34 -7.08
C HIS A 49 -9.64 -4.75 -7.35
N GLY A 50 -9.41 -5.43 -8.47
CA GLY A 50 -8.09 -5.79 -8.96
C GLY A 50 -7.82 -7.29 -8.98
N TYR A 51 -6.81 -7.71 -9.74
CA TYR A 51 -6.29 -9.07 -9.67
C TYR A 51 -5.47 -9.30 -8.40
N TYR A 52 -5.03 -10.53 -8.16
CA TYR A 52 -4.23 -10.88 -6.98
C TYR A 52 -3.24 -12.02 -7.23
N TRP A 53 -2.98 -12.36 -8.49
CA TRP A 53 -2.13 -13.50 -8.85
C TRP A 53 -0.69 -13.34 -8.35
N GLY A 54 -0.19 -12.09 -8.27
CA GLY A 54 1.13 -11.74 -7.74
C GLY A 54 1.09 -11.11 -6.34
N GLY A 55 -0.09 -11.05 -5.70
CA GLY A 55 -0.28 -10.55 -4.34
C GLY A 55 -1.19 -9.34 -4.25
N PHE A 56 -1.00 -8.56 -3.19
CA PHE A 56 -1.79 -7.37 -2.88
C PHE A 56 -0.86 -6.17 -2.72
N THR A 57 -1.20 -5.05 -3.34
CA THR A 57 -0.30 -3.90 -3.47
C THR A 57 -0.95 -2.64 -2.90
N ASN A 58 -0.99 -2.49 -1.58
CA ASN A 58 -1.44 -1.23 -0.98
C ASN A 58 -0.35 -0.14 -1.07
N THR A 59 -0.72 1.10 -0.74
CA THR A 59 0.19 2.26 -0.80
C THR A 59 1.45 2.07 0.04
N LYS A 60 1.32 1.47 1.24
CA LYS A 60 2.48 1.18 2.10
C LYS A 60 3.40 0.14 1.46
N LYS A 61 2.86 -0.87 0.78
CA LYS A 61 3.61 -1.93 0.10
C LYS A 61 4.48 -1.37 -1.02
N VAL A 62 3.96 -0.38 -1.74
CA VAL A 62 4.74 0.36 -2.74
C VAL A 62 5.82 1.21 -2.06
N TYR A 63 5.46 1.95 -1.00
CA TYR A 63 6.37 2.85 -0.29
C TYR A 63 7.56 2.12 0.35
N GLU A 64 7.33 0.93 0.91
CA GLU A 64 8.38 0.13 1.53
C GLU A 64 9.32 -0.52 0.50
N PHE A 65 9.02 -0.49 -0.80
CA PHE A 65 9.86 -1.14 -1.83
C PHE A 65 11.28 -0.58 -1.85
N ILE A 66 12.31 -1.43 -1.69
CA ILE A 66 13.73 -1.04 -1.78
C ILE A 66 14.30 -1.55 -3.12
N PRO A 67 14.33 -0.71 -4.18
CA PRO A 67 14.56 -1.21 -5.55
C PRO A 67 15.94 -1.84 -5.75
N LEU A 68 16.95 -1.33 -5.05
CA LEU A 68 18.33 -1.82 -5.16
C LEU A 68 18.66 -2.93 -4.15
N ASN A 69 17.72 -3.31 -3.29
CA ASN A 69 17.84 -4.46 -2.38
C ASN A 69 16.46 -5.03 -1.99
N ILE A 70 15.81 -5.71 -2.94
CA ILE A 70 14.47 -6.29 -2.74
C ILE A 70 14.36 -7.28 -1.57
N TYR A 71 15.46 -7.83 -1.07
CA TYR A 71 15.47 -8.78 0.05
C TYR A 71 15.40 -8.07 1.41
N GLN A 72 15.78 -6.79 1.46
CA GLN A 72 16.01 -6.08 2.72
C GLN A 72 14.78 -6.09 3.62
N ASN A 73 13.59 -5.96 3.06
CA ASN A 73 12.33 -5.99 3.78
C ASN A 73 11.37 -7.09 3.28
N ALA A 74 11.91 -8.11 2.61
CA ALA A 74 11.16 -9.32 2.30
C ALA A 74 10.88 -10.08 3.59
N SER A 75 9.61 -10.42 3.86
CA SER A 75 9.21 -11.11 5.09
C SER A 75 8.14 -12.17 4.88
N LEU A 76 7.21 -11.94 3.95
CA LEU A 76 6.07 -12.83 3.70
C LEU A 76 5.98 -13.23 2.22
N ASP A 77 5.53 -14.45 1.97
CA ASP A 77 5.16 -14.94 0.65
C ASP A 77 3.79 -14.40 0.20
N LEU A 78 3.36 -14.83 -0.99
CA LEU A 78 2.07 -14.50 -1.58
C LEU A 78 0.87 -14.83 -0.67
N LEU A 79 0.95 -15.94 0.07
CA LEU A 79 -0.12 -16.44 0.93
C LEU A 79 -0.11 -15.74 2.31
N GLY A 80 1.00 -15.10 2.66
CA GLY A 80 1.23 -14.44 3.94
C GLY A 80 1.99 -15.31 4.94
N ASN A 81 2.66 -16.38 4.49
CA ASN A 81 3.54 -17.17 5.32
C ASN A 81 4.91 -16.51 5.44
N PRO A 82 5.62 -16.67 6.57
CA PRO A 82 7.01 -16.24 6.69
C PRO A 82 7.91 -16.82 5.59
N LEU A 83 8.76 -15.98 5.00
CA LEU A 83 9.74 -16.42 4.00
C LEU A 83 10.90 -17.19 4.62
N ASP A 84 11.35 -18.22 3.91
CA ASP A 84 12.66 -18.83 4.16
C ASP A 84 13.77 -17.89 3.69
N LEU A 85 14.25 -17.04 4.60
CA LEU A 85 15.32 -16.09 4.31
C LEU A 85 16.66 -16.79 4.03
N ALA A 86 16.88 -17.99 4.57
CA ALA A 86 18.10 -18.75 4.31
C ALA A 86 18.11 -19.25 2.86
N GLY A 87 16.97 -19.68 2.34
CA GLY A 87 16.77 -20.03 0.93
C GLY A 87 17.07 -18.89 -0.05
N LEU A 88 17.03 -17.63 0.40
CA LEU A 88 17.35 -16.45 -0.41
C LEU A 88 18.85 -16.10 -0.43
N ALA A 89 19.69 -16.76 0.37
CA ALA A 89 21.11 -16.45 0.48
C ALA A 89 21.87 -16.67 -0.84
N ASN A 90 21.47 -17.68 -1.62
CA ASN A 90 22.09 -18.03 -2.90
C ASN A 90 21.56 -17.22 -4.09
N LYS A 91 20.56 -16.35 -3.88
CA LYS A 91 20.02 -15.49 -4.94
C LYS A 91 20.99 -14.36 -5.29
N VAL A 92 21.00 -13.93 -6.54
CA VAL A 92 21.91 -12.89 -7.02
C VAL A 92 21.64 -11.56 -6.31
N ARG A 93 22.71 -10.85 -5.96
CA ARG A 93 22.67 -9.47 -5.45
C ARG A 93 23.22 -8.53 -6.51
N LEU A 94 22.76 -7.28 -6.54
CA LEU A 94 23.31 -6.27 -7.46
C LEU A 94 24.79 -6.00 -7.13
N THR A 95 25.64 -6.08 -8.14
CA THR A 95 27.01 -5.56 -8.08
C THR A 95 27.00 -4.04 -8.19
N ALA A 96 28.14 -3.38 -7.94
CA ALA A 96 28.27 -1.94 -8.18
C ALA A 96 27.90 -1.58 -9.63
N GLN A 97 28.45 -2.30 -10.60
CA GLN A 97 28.14 -2.12 -12.02
C GLN A 97 26.67 -2.43 -12.35
N GLY A 98 26.09 -3.45 -11.71
CA GLY A 98 24.68 -3.80 -11.87
C GLY A 98 23.74 -2.70 -11.41
N LYS A 99 24.06 -2.00 -10.31
CA LYS A 99 23.28 -0.84 -9.85
C LYS A 99 23.23 0.26 -10.90
N GLU A 100 24.34 0.54 -11.59
CA GLU A 100 24.40 1.52 -12.70
C GLU A 100 23.61 1.10 -13.95
N ASN A 101 23.23 -0.18 -14.03
CA ASN A 101 22.38 -0.71 -15.09
C ASN A 101 20.89 -0.70 -14.74
N ILE A 102 20.52 -0.38 -13.50
CA ILE A 102 19.12 -0.11 -13.13
C ILE A 102 18.77 1.31 -13.54
N LEU A 103 17.86 1.45 -14.51
CA LEU A 103 17.41 2.74 -15.02
C LEU A 103 16.35 3.41 -14.14
N GLY A 104 15.67 2.64 -13.30
CA GLY A 104 14.59 3.12 -12.43
C GLY A 104 13.51 2.07 -12.23
N ILE A 105 12.37 2.53 -11.70
CA ILE A 105 11.17 1.73 -11.45
C ILE A 105 10.02 2.21 -12.34
N GLN A 106 9.05 1.35 -12.61
CA GLN A 106 7.82 1.70 -13.31
C GLN A 106 6.63 1.08 -12.58
N GLY A 107 5.51 1.81 -12.44
CA GLY A 107 4.24 1.29 -11.96
C GLY A 107 3.34 0.87 -13.13
N GLN A 108 2.70 -0.30 -13.05
CA GLN A 108 1.94 -0.90 -14.13
C GLN A 108 0.45 -0.86 -13.83
N LEU A 109 -0.38 -0.48 -14.80
CA LEU A 109 -1.82 -0.70 -14.73
C LEU A 109 -2.22 -1.57 -15.92
N TRP A 110 -2.51 -2.83 -15.65
CA TRP A 110 -3.16 -3.72 -16.60
C TRP A 110 -4.69 -3.54 -16.53
N THR A 111 -5.38 -3.74 -17.65
CA THR A 111 -6.78 -3.30 -17.81
C THR A 111 -7.73 -4.42 -18.23
N GLU A 112 -7.41 -5.68 -17.95
CA GLU A 112 -8.29 -6.83 -18.27
C GLU A 112 -9.64 -6.72 -17.56
N ASN A 113 -9.64 -6.29 -16.29
CA ASN A 113 -10.85 -6.10 -15.47
C ASN A 113 -11.11 -4.63 -15.08
N THR A 114 -10.28 -3.70 -15.53
CA THR A 114 -10.43 -2.26 -15.32
C THR A 114 -11.43 -1.69 -16.32
N LYS A 115 -12.73 -1.75 -15.97
CA LYS A 115 -13.83 -1.49 -16.91
C LYS A 115 -14.22 -0.02 -17.08
N SER A 116 -13.67 0.89 -16.28
CA SER A 116 -13.99 2.32 -16.34
C SER A 116 -12.81 3.19 -15.93
N ALA A 117 -12.87 4.48 -16.27
CA ALA A 117 -11.86 5.47 -15.86
C ALA A 117 -11.82 5.62 -14.33
N GLU A 118 -12.97 5.61 -13.66
CA GLU A 118 -13.07 5.71 -12.21
C GLU A 118 -12.42 4.49 -11.54
N MET A 119 -12.56 3.30 -12.13
CA MET A 119 -11.88 2.10 -11.64
C MET A 119 -10.36 2.18 -11.86
N ALA A 120 -9.90 2.74 -12.98
CA ALA A 120 -8.48 2.99 -13.22
C ALA A 120 -7.92 3.97 -12.18
N GLU A 121 -8.63 5.06 -11.89
CA GLU A 121 -8.24 6.04 -10.86
C GLU A 121 -8.24 5.43 -9.46
N TYR A 122 -9.24 4.61 -9.12
CA TYR A 122 -9.31 3.87 -7.86
C TYR A 122 -8.10 2.95 -7.67
N LEU A 123 -7.76 2.20 -8.72
CA LEU A 123 -6.64 1.27 -8.72
C LEU A 123 -5.30 2.01 -8.67
N VAL A 124 -5.14 3.16 -9.33
CA VAL A 124 -3.86 3.86 -9.39
C VAL A 124 -3.62 4.75 -8.16
N PHE A 125 -4.65 5.45 -7.67
CA PHE A 125 -4.50 6.44 -6.61
C PHE A 125 -5.04 5.93 -5.26
N PRO A 126 -4.34 6.21 -4.14
CA PRO A 126 -3.18 7.12 -4.03
C PRO A 126 -1.81 6.42 -4.20
N ARG A 127 -1.75 5.11 -4.45
CA ARG A 127 -0.48 4.35 -4.43
C ARG A 127 0.55 4.78 -5.47
N ILE A 128 0.14 5.40 -6.58
CA ILE A 128 1.06 6.02 -7.55
C ILE A 128 1.92 7.12 -6.91
N LEU A 129 1.45 7.80 -5.86
CA LEU A 129 2.26 8.76 -5.11
C LEU A 129 3.44 8.08 -4.42
N ALA A 130 3.27 6.84 -3.94
CA ALA A 130 4.36 6.05 -3.38
C ALA A 130 5.33 5.54 -4.47
N VAL A 131 4.83 5.25 -5.68
CA VAL A 131 5.71 4.97 -6.84
C VAL A 131 6.57 6.21 -7.14
N ALA A 132 5.96 7.39 -7.21
CA ALA A 132 6.66 8.65 -7.48
C ALA A 132 7.72 8.95 -6.41
N GLU A 133 7.37 8.80 -5.12
CA GLU A 133 8.31 8.95 -4.00
C GLU A 133 9.51 8.01 -4.16
N ARG A 134 9.27 6.71 -4.40
CA ARG A 134 10.36 5.73 -4.51
C ARG A 134 11.17 5.82 -5.79
N ALA A 135 10.61 6.40 -6.85
CA ALA A 135 11.31 6.64 -8.11
C ALA A 135 12.19 7.90 -8.06
N TRP A 136 11.83 8.91 -7.26
CA TRP A 136 12.44 10.23 -7.30
C TRP A 136 13.24 10.60 -6.05
N ALA A 137 12.71 10.31 -4.86
CA ALA A 137 13.34 10.72 -3.62
C ALA A 137 14.64 9.92 -3.37
N GLN A 138 15.55 10.52 -2.60
CA GLN A 138 16.75 9.82 -2.14
C GLN A 138 16.34 8.55 -1.39
N ASP A 139 17.12 7.47 -1.57
CA ASP A 139 16.88 6.22 -0.86
C ASP A 139 16.89 6.48 0.66
N PRO A 140 15.78 6.17 1.37
CA PRO A 140 15.63 6.60 2.74
C PRO A 140 16.59 5.84 3.66
N ALA A 141 17.08 6.51 4.70
CA ALA A 141 18.08 5.94 5.60
C ALA A 141 17.66 4.60 6.24
N TRP A 142 16.35 4.40 6.48
CA TRP A 142 15.84 3.13 7.01
C TRP A 142 16.09 1.95 6.07
N ALA A 143 16.14 2.15 4.75
CA ALA A 143 16.39 1.10 3.77
C ALA A 143 17.80 0.49 3.90
N GLN A 144 18.74 1.23 4.49
CA GLN A 144 20.13 0.79 4.71
C GLN A 144 20.35 0.09 6.06
N VAL A 145 19.34 0.07 6.93
CA VAL A 145 19.45 -0.54 8.27
C VAL A 145 19.29 -2.06 8.17
N ALA A 146 20.35 -2.81 8.49
CA ALA A 146 20.39 -4.26 8.42
C ALA A 146 19.49 -4.96 9.45
N GLU A 147 19.49 -4.48 10.69
CA GLU A 147 18.69 -5.04 11.79
C GLU A 147 17.20 -4.77 11.54
N SER A 148 16.40 -5.85 11.50
CA SER A 148 15.03 -5.80 10.98
C SER A 148 14.06 -5.07 11.90
N VAL A 149 14.19 -5.21 13.22
CA VAL A 149 13.30 -4.56 14.18
C VAL A 149 13.48 -3.05 14.11
N LYS A 150 14.74 -2.57 14.15
CA LYS A 150 15.09 -1.16 14.04
C LYS A 150 14.70 -0.59 12.67
N ARG A 151 14.97 -1.31 11.58
CA ARG A 151 14.54 -0.90 10.23
C ARG A 151 13.03 -0.72 10.17
N ASN A 152 12.26 -1.69 10.67
CA ASN A 152 10.81 -1.66 10.62
C ASN A 152 10.23 -0.52 11.46
N ALA A 153 10.83 -0.22 12.61
CA ALA A 153 10.46 0.93 13.43
C ALA A 153 10.68 2.26 12.68
N LEU A 154 11.84 2.44 12.04
CA LEU A 154 12.16 3.63 11.26
C LEU A 154 11.30 3.74 9.99
N LEU A 155 11.04 2.62 9.30
CA LEU A 155 10.10 2.56 8.18
C LEU A 155 8.70 2.99 8.64
N LEU A 156 8.24 2.56 9.82
CA LEU A 156 6.92 2.94 10.32
C LEU A 156 6.83 4.43 10.64
N GLN A 157 7.89 5.03 11.19
CA GLN A 157 7.98 6.48 11.40
C GLN A 157 7.93 7.23 10.06
N SER A 158 8.77 6.83 9.09
CA SER A 158 8.82 7.40 7.74
C SER A 158 7.48 7.26 7.01
N TRP A 159 6.84 6.09 7.11
CA TRP A 159 5.52 5.83 6.56
C TRP A 159 4.47 6.73 7.21
N ASN A 160 4.50 6.91 8.53
CA ASN A 160 3.55 7.77 9.22
C ASN A 160 3.63 9.21 8.67
N GLU A 161 4.83 9.76 8.47
CA GLU A 161 4.98 11.08 7.84
C GLU A 161 4.40 11.12 6.42
N PHE A 162 4.72 10.12 5.59
CA PHE A 162 4.23 10.05 4.21
C PHE A 162 2.70 9.89 4.13
N ALA A 163 2.12 9.02 4.95
CA ALA A 163 0.68 8.81 5.03
C ALA A 163 -0.07 10.07 5.50
N ASN A 164 0.50 10.83 6.44
CA ASN A 164 -0.03 12.13 6.86
C ASN A 164 0.02 13.16 5.71
N ARG A 165 1.11 13.21 4.93
CA ARG A 165 1.18 14.09 3.74
C ARG A 165 0.13 13.70 2.70
N ILE A 166 -0.11 12.40 2.50
CA ILE A 166 -1.19 11.94 1.61
C ILE A 166 -2.54 12.41 2.13
N GLY A 167 -2.91 12.06 3.37
CA GLY A 167 -4.25 12.33 3.89
C GLY A 167 -4.55 13.80 4.12
N GLN A 168 -3.59 14.58 4.63
CA GLN A 168 -3.80 15.98 4.99
C GLN A 168 -3.56 16.96 3.83
N ARG A 169 -2.80 16.57 2.80
CA ARG A 169 -2.40 17.49 1.73
C ARG A 169 -2.71 16.97 0.33
N GLU A 170 -2.24 15.78 -0.02
CA GLU A 170 -2.39 15.31 -1.41
C GLU A 170 -3.82 14.90 -1.74
N MET A 171 -4.55 14.23 -0.84
CA MET A 171 -5.95 13.86 -1.06
C MET A 171 -6.87 15.09 -1.28
N PRO A 172 -6.82 16.15 -0.45
CA PRO A 172 -7.52 17.40 -0.75
C PRO A 172 -7.15 18.03 -2.10
N ARG A 173 -5.88 17.92 -2.51
CA ARG A 173 -5.45 18.38 -3.85
C ARG A 173 -6.06 17.51 -4.95
N LEU A 174 -6.06 16.19 -4.81
CA LEU A 174 -6.67 15.25 -5.75
C LEU A 174 -8.19 15.44 -5.87
N ASP A 175 -8.85 15.86 -4.79
CA ASP A 175 -10.28 16.21 -4.79
C ASP A 175 -10.57 17.45 -5.65
N TYR A 176 -9.61 18.37 -5.78
CA TYR A 176 -9.72 19.59 -6.58
C TYR A 176 -9.23 19.40 -8.03
N LEU A 177 -8.13 18.67 -8.22
CA LEU A 177 -7.53 18.44 -9.54
C LEU A 177 -8.44 17.61 -10.45
N ALA A 178 -8.44 17.93 -11.74
CA ALA A 178 -9.19 17.21 -12.77
C ALA A 178 -10.69 17.02 -12.44
N ASN A 179 -11.29 17.96 -11.70
CA ASN A 179 -12.67 17.90 -11.22
C ASN A 179 -12.95 16.72 -10.24
N GLY A 180 -11.91 16.28 -9.53
CA GLY A 180 -11.96 15.23 -8.52
C GLY A 180 -11.51 13.88 -9.08
N ILE A 181 -10.29 13.47 -8.72
CA ILE A 181 -9.76 12.14 -9.08
C ILE A 181 -10.45 11.07 -8.23
N GLY A 182 -10.91 10.00 -8.87
CA GLY A 182 -11.59 8.84 -8.28
C GLY A 182 -10.73 7.92 -7.41
N TYR A 183 -9.77 8.46 -6.65
CA TYR A 183 -8.83 7.69 -5.83
C TYR A 183 -9.51 6.79 -4.78
N ARG A 184 -8.88 5.69 -4.38
CA ARG A 184 -9.40 4.80 -3.33
C ARG A 184 -9.46 5.50 -1.97
N LEU A 185 -10.65 5.55 -1.38
CA LEU A 185 -10.85 5.88 0.03
C LEU A 185 -10.83 4.60 0.89
N PRO A 186 -9.82 4.40 1.75
CA PRO A 186 -9.75 3.22 2.59
C PRO A 186 -10.88 3.23 3.63
N PRO A 187 -11.57 2.09 3.82
CA PRO A 187 -12.49 1.94 4.94
C PRO A 187 -11.72 2.00 6.28
N PRO A 188 -12.26 2.61 7.35
CA PRO A 188 -11.57 2.69 8.64
C PRO A 188 -11.29 1.32 9.26
N GLY A 189 -10.18 1.17 9.98
CA GLY A 189 -9.94 0.01 10.84
C GLY A 189 -10.72 0.16 12.14
N ILE A 190 -11.28 -0.92 12.67
CA ILE A 190 -11.96 -0.94 13.97
C ILE A 190 -11.40 -2.09 14.82
N VAL A 191 -11.02 -1.77 16.05
CA VAL A 191 -10.70 -2.75 17.10
C VAL A 191 -11.53 -2.42 18.33
N ILE A 192 -12.19 -3.43 18.90
CA ILE A 192 -12.92 -3.29 20.16
C ILE A 192 -12.16 -4.07 21.23
N GLN A 193 -11.71 -3.38 22.27
CA GLN A 193 -10.96 -3.95 23.40
C GLN A 193 -11.37 -3.23 24.68
N ASN A 194 -11.55 -3.97 25.77
CA ASN A 194 -11.92 -3.43 27.09
C ASN A 194 -13.12 -2.47 27.01
N GLU A 195 -14.19 -2.87 26.33
CA GLU A 195 -15.42 -2.07 26.13
C GLU A 195 -15.21 -0.73 25.42
N MET A 196 -14.07 -0.57 24.72
CA MET A 196 -13.73 0.63 23.96
C MET A 196 -13.49 0.28 22.50
N ALA A 197 -14.11 1.04 21.59
CA ALA A 197 -13.86 0.99 20.17
C ALA A 197 -12.76 1.99 19.79
N PHE A 198 -11.65 1.47 19.29
CA PHE A 198 -10.54 2.19 18.70
C PHE A 198 -10.66 2.16 17.19
N ILE A 199 -10.65 3.32 16.56
CA ILE A 199 -10.87 3.47 15.12
C ILE A 199 -9.70 4.26 14.53
N ASN A 200 -9.20 3.85 13.37
CA ASN A 200 -8.16 4.58 12.66
C ASN A 200 -8.45 4.66 11.16
N ALA A 201 -7.76 5.59 10.49
CA ALA A 201 -7.71 5.68 9.04
C ALA A 201 -6.29 5.35 8.55
N GLU A 202 -6.19 4.71 7.38
CA GLU A 202 -4.90 4.42 6.74
C GLU A 202 -4.12 5.71 6.42
N PHE A 203 -4.83 6.79 6.08
CA PHE A 203 -4.26 8.12 5.83
C PHE A 203 -4.82 9.12 6.85
N PRO A 204 -4.05 9.46 7.90
CA PRO A 204 -4.45 10.51 8.85
C PRO A 204 -4.71 11.83 8.13
N GLY A 205 -5.81 12.50 8.49
CA GLY A 205 -6.36 13.65 7.76
C GLY A 205 -7.74 13.36 7.15
N LEU A 206 -8.03 12.09 6.84
CA LEU A 206 -9.38 11.67 6.49
C LEU A 206 -10.32 11.76 7.69
N VAL A 207 -11.50 12.34 7.48
CA VAL A 207 -12.53 12.44 8.52
C VAL A 207 -13.25 11.11 8.63
N ILE A 208 -13.37 10.59 9.86
CA ILE A 208 -14.04 9.33 10.14
C ILE A 208 -15.41 9.64 10.74
N HIS A 209 -16.47 9.12 10.12
CA HIS A 209 -17.83 9.19 10.66
C HIS A 209 -18.27 7.82 11.17
N TYR A 210 -19.08 7.81 12.23
CA TYR A 210 -19.52 6.56 12.85
C TYR A 210 -20.98 6.58 13.29
N THR A 211 -21.51 5.37 13.53
CA THR A 211 -22.78 5.10 14.21
C THR A 211 -22.59 3.91 15.16
N LEU A 212 -23.38 3.87 16.23
CA LEU A 212 -23.35 2.81 17.27
C LEU A 212 -24.66 2.01 17.36
N ASP A 213 -25.68 2.43 16.62
CA ASP A 213 -27.02 1.84 16.59
C ASP A 213 -27.21 0.84 15.44
N GLY A 214 -26.14 0.52 14.70
CA GLY A 214 -26.19 -0.36 13.53
C GLY A 214 -26.72 0.29 12.25
N THR A 215 -27.09 1.57 12.24
CA THR A 215 -27.42 2.30 10.99
C THR A 215 -26.16 2.60 10.18
N ALA A 216 -26.27 2.86 8.88
CA ALA A 216 -25.11 3.25 8.07
C ALA A 216 -24.74 4.73 8.33
N PRO A 217 -23.48 5.04 8.67
CA PRO A 217 -23.04 6.43 8.80
C PRO A 217 -23.07 7.14 7.45
N ASN A 218 -23.20 8.46 7.49
CA ASN A 218 -23.07 9.36 6.34
C ASN A 218 -22.25 10.60 6.75
N ALA A 219 -22.05 11.55 5.83
CA ALA A 219 -21.25 12.75 6.07
C ALA A 219 -21.79 13.68 7.19
N LYS A 220 -23.03 13.46 7.66
CA LYS A 220 -23.63 14.20 8.79
C LYS A 220 -23.58 13.41 10.11
N SER A 221 -23.17 12.14 10.08
CA SER A 221 -23.01 11.34 11.29
C SER A 221 -21.89 11.90 12.18
N PRO A 222 -21.88 11.60 13.49
CA PRO A 222 -20.82 12.06 14.40
C PRO A 222 -19.42 11.72 13.90
N VAL A 223 -18.48 12.65 14.10
CA VAL A 223 -17.07 12.48 13.76
C VAL A 223 -16.34 11.78 14.90
N TYR A 224 -15.54 10.79 14.58
CA TYR A 224 -14.68 10.11 15.54
C TYR A 224 -13.45 10.97 15.88
N THR A 225 -13.33 11.36 17.15
CA THR A 225 -12.18 12.15 17.67
C THR A 225 -11.44 11.45 18.80
N SER A 226 -12.08 10.46 19.44
CA SER A 226 -11.52 9.71 20.57
C SER A 226 -12.18 8.33 20.68
N PRO A 227 -11.53 7.35 21.33
CA PRO A 227 -12.12 6.03 21.56
C PRO A 227 -13.55 6.10 22.13
N LEU A 228 -14.42 5.20 21.66
CA LEU A 228 -15.84 5.20 22.00
C LEU A 228 -16.15 4.08 23.00
N ALA A 229 -16.83 4.40 24.10
CA ALA A 229 -17.36 3.38 24.99
C ALA A 229 -18.48 2.59 24.30
N VAL A 230 -18.40 1.27 24.32
CA VAL A 230 -19.33 0.36 23.66
C VAL A 230 -19.73 -0.78 24.59
N LYS A 231 -21.02 -1.07 24.68
CA LYS A 231 -21.54 -2.20 25.45
C LYS A 231 -21.56 -3.45 24.57
N LYS A 232 -21.53 -4.63 25.19
CA LYS A 232 -21.78 -5.90 24.48
C LYS A 232 -23.02 -5.81 23.58
N GLY A 233 -22.87 -6.24 22.33
CA GLY A 233 -23.90 -6.18 21.29
C GLY A 233 -23.96 -4.85 20.51
N THR A 234 -23.19 -3.83 20.91
CA THR A 234 -23.09 -2.57 20.13
C THR A 234 -22.49 -2.86 18.75
N VAL A 235 -23.18 -2.42 17.69
CA VAL A 235 -22.71 -2.54 16.31
C VAL A 235 -22.10 -1.21 15.89
N VAL A 236 -20.77 -1.18 15.82
CA VAL A 236 -19.99 -0.02 15.40
C VAL A 236 -19.84 -0.04 13.89
N LYS A 237 -20.31 1.02 13.23
CA LYS A 237 -20.21 1.19 11.78
C LYS A 237 -19.47 2.47 11.46
N THR A 238 -18.53 2.43 10.50
CA THR A 238 -17.66 3.57 10.20
C THR A 238 -17.39 3.73 8.71
N ILE A 239 -17.15 4.97 8.29
CA ILE A 239 -16.69 5.37 6.95
C ILE A 239 -15.65 6.48 7.06
N THR A 240 -14.80 6.63 6.05
CA THR A 240 -14.04 7.87 5.83
C THR A 240 -14.72 8.76 4.78
N THR A 241 -14.48 10.06 4.87
CA THR A 241 -14.96 11.06 3.90
C THR A 241 -13.81 11.88 3.31
N SER A 242 -13.89 12.16 2.01
CA SER A 242 -13.00 13.10 1.32
C SER A 242 -13.51 14.53 1.43
N THR A 243 -12.70 15.51 1.00
CA THR A 243 -13.06 16.93 1.07
C THR A 243 -14.14 17.32 0.05
N ASN A 244 -14.28 16.56 -1.04
CA ASN A 244 -15.38 16.71 -2.00
C ASN A 244 -16.61 15.83 -1.67
N GLY A 245 -16.65 15.20 -0.49
CA GLY A 245 -17.83 14.48 0.01
C GLY A 245 -17.99 13.03 -0.46
N ARG A 246 -16.99 12.45 -1.13
CA ARG A 246 -16.98 11.00 -1.43
C ARG A 246 -16.83 10.21 -0.13
N LEU A 247 -17.44 9.03 -0.10
CA LEU A 247 -17.43 8.14 1.07
C LEU A 247 -16.63 6.87 0.76
N SER A 248 -15.94 6.33 1.76
CA SER A 248 -15.37 4.97 1.66
C SER A 248 -16.45 3.89 1.70
N ARG A 249 -16.02 2.64 1.48
CA ARG A 249 -16.82 1.47 1.88
C ARG A 249 -17.00 1.44 3.40
N LEU A 250 -18.03 0.73 3.85
CA LEU A 250 -18.40 0.57 5.25
C LEU A 250 -17.47 -0.42 5.97
N SER A 251 -16.96 -0.04 7.14
CA SER A 251 -16.41 -0.97 8.12
C SER A 251 -17.44 -1.25 9.21
N THR A 252 -17.50 -2.49 9.69
CA THR A 252 -18.43 -2.92 10.76
C THR A 252 -17.70 -3.81 11.76
N ALA A 253 -17.92 -3.56 13.04
CA ALA A 253 -17.49 -4.42 14.14
C ALA A 253 -18.59 -4.51 15.20
N THR A 254 -18.71 -5.66 15.86
CA THR A 254 -19.68 -5.86 16.94
C THR A 254 -18.93 -6.10 18.24
N ALA A 255 -19.28 -5.35 19.28
CA ALA A 255 -18.76 -5.57 20.63
C ALA A 255 -19.23 -6.94 21.14
N GLN A 256 -18.28 -7.84 21.44
CA GLN A 256 -18.55 -9.21 21.90
C GLN A 256 -18.81 -9.30 23.41
#